data_AF-A0A821G5R4-F1
#
_entry.id   AF-A0A821G5R4-F1
#
_cell.length_a   1.000
_cell.length_b   1.000
_cell.length_c   1.000
_cell.angle_alpha   90.00
_cell.angle_beta   90.00
_cell.angle_gamma   90.00
#
_symmetry.space_group_name_H-M   'P 1'
#
loop_
_entity.id
_entity.type
_entity.pdbx_description
1 polymer ?
#
loop_
_entity_poly.entity_id
_entity_poly.type
_entity_poly.pdbx_seq_one_letter_code
_entity_poly.pdbx_strand_id
1 'polypeptide(L)'
;MQFLAITENEINQTFRHYYIKPINQIVTFLDGEKDTVRSEFQVKYPQISMNQPFISMDFGDGQLASLMTSGRLFDVHKGLSSRVEDGQQTLVDGHYAYYHYMQDNFDDNMWGCAYRSLQTLCSWFILQGYTTKPVPKHSEIQQILIDIEDKPKKFLNSRQWIGSMEVSFVLQNYLDVECKIIRVERGADMIERVRELMSHFNKEGSPIMIGGGVLAHTILGVDFNESTGDSMLL
;
A
#
# COMPACT_ATOMS: atom_id res chain seq x y z
N MET A 1 -9.06 31.08 -1.01
CA MET A 1 -9.89 30.15 -1.79
C MET A 1 -10.13 30.80 -3.15
N GLN A 2 -9.64 30.19 -4.23
CA GLN A 2 -9.84 30.67 -5.61
C GLN A 2 -10.75 29.67 -6.32
N PHE A 3 -11.70 30.16 -7.10
CA PHE A 3 -12.57 29.36 -7.94
C PHE A 3 -12.36 29.78 -9.40
N LEU A 4 -12.26 28.80 -10.29
CA LEU A 4 -12.27 28.98 -11.74
C LEU A 4 -13.65 28.56 -12.26
N ALA A 5 -14.27 29.41 -13.07
CA ALA A 5 -15.50 29.11 -13.79
C ALA A 5 -15.19 29.10 -15.29
N ILE A 6 -15.62 28.05 -15.98
CA ILE A 6 -15.43 27.89 -17.43
C ILE A 6 -16.75 28.25 -18.11
N THR A 7 -16.69 29.10 -19.13
CA THR A 7 -17.86 29.52 -19.92
C THR A 7 -18.26 28.42 -20.92
N GLU A 8 -19.57 28.30 -21.17
CA GLU A 8 -20.34 27.19 -21.77
C GLU A 8 -19.92 26.59 -23.16
N ASN A 9 -18.72 26.85 -23.69
CA ASN A 9 -18.34 26.43 -25.05
C ASN A 9 -17.47 25.15 -25.16
N GLU A 10 -17.29 24.37 -24.08
CA GLU A 10 -16.41 23.19 -24.06
C GLU A 10 -17.11 21.90 -23.57
N ILE A 11 -18.30 21.62 -24.08
CA ILE A 11 -19.20 20.54 -23.60
C ILE A 11 -18.61 19.10 -23.72
N ASN A 12 -17.48 18.91 -24.42
CA ASN A 12 -16.87 17.58 -24.63
C ASN A 12 -15.45 17.41 -24.06
N GLN A 13 -14.94 18.36 -23.27
CA GLN A 13 -13.60 18.20 -22.70
C GLN A 13 -13.65 17.45 -21.36
N THR A 14 -12.88 16.38 -21.23
CA THR A 14 -12.75 15.66 -19.95
C THR A 14 -11.56 16.22 -19.17
N PHE A 15 -11.84 16.73 -17.97
CA PHE A 15 -10.79 17.10 -17.02
C PHE A 15 -10.33 15.86 -16.27
N ARG A 16 -9.02 15.64 -16.23
CA ARG A 16 -8.40 14.64 -15.35
C ARG A 16 -7.62 15.34 -14.25
N HIS A 17 -7.77 14.84 -13.04
CA HIS A 17 -7.06 15.32 -11.87
C HIS A 17 -5.99 14.29 -11.49
N TYR A 18 -4.78 14.78 -11.21
CA TYR A 18 -3.66 13.95 -10.78
C TYR A 18 -3.09 14.48 -9.48
N TYR A 19 -2.86 13.60 -8.50
CA TYR A 19 -2.08 13.94 -7.32
C TYR A 19 -0.59 13.72 -7.60
N ILE A 20 0.17 14.82 -7.53
CA ILE A 20 1.60 14.85 -7.79
C ILE A 20 2.35 14.80 -6.46
N LYS A 21 2.85 13.61 -6.12
CA LYS A 21 3.48 13.32 -4.82
C LYS A 21 4.67 14.25 -4.51
N PRO A 22 5.63 14.50 -5.43
CA PRO A 22 6.81 15.32 -5.12
C PRO A 22 6.52 16.79 -4.73
N ILE A 23 5.40 17.36 -5.18
CA ILE A 23 5.02 18.75 -4.87
C ILE A 23 3.78 18.86 -3.99
N ASN A 24 3.21 17.72 -3.57
CA ASN A 24 1.99 17.62 -2.76
C ASN A 24 0.85 18.51 -3.28
N GLN A 25 0.57 18.42 -4.58
CA GLN A 25 -0.46 19.22 -5.25
C GLN A 25 -1.32 18.35 -6.18
N ILE A 26 -2.59 18.74 -6.28
CA ILE A 26 -3.47 18.23 -7.32
C ILE A 26 -3.32 19.13 -8.54
N VAL A 27 -3.04 18.53 -9.68
CA VAL A 27 -2.96 19.22 -10.97
C VAL A 27 -4.10 18.73 -11.87
N THR A 28 -4.76 19.67 -12.52
CA THR A 28 -5.86 19.40 -13.46
C THR A 28 -5.33 19.54 -14.88
N PHE A 29 -5.56 18.53 -15.71
CA PHE A 29 -5.23 18.55 -17.13
C PHE A 29 -6.48 18.37 -17.98
N LEU A 30 -6.43 18.98 -19.16
CA LEU A 30 -7.45 18.86 -20.19
C LEU A 30 -7.08 17.71 -21.11
N ASP A 31 -7.84 16.62 -21.08
CA ASP A 31 -7.68 15.45 -21.97
C ASP A 31 -6.24 14.87 -22.06
N GLY A 32 -5.42 15.13 -21.04
CA GLY A 32 -4.01 14.73 -21.02
C GLY A 32 -3.84 13.28 -20.56
N GLU A 33 -3.35 12.42 -21.46
CA GLU A 33 -2.86 11.09 -21.09
C GLU A 33 -1.70 11.19 -20.08
N LYS A 34 -1.56 10.18 -19.20
CA LYS A 34 -0.56 10.17 -18.11
C LYS A 34 0.86 10.45 -18.60
N ASP A 35 1.22 9.93 -19.77
CA ASP A 35 2.56 10.11 -20.34
C ASP A 35 2.83 11.53 -20.80
N THR A 36 1.82 12.20 -21.38
CA THR A 36 1.91 13.63 -21.73
C THR A 36 2.11 14.46 -20.48
N VAL A 37 1.29 14.23 -19.44
CA VAL A 37 1.41 14.92 -18.14
C VAL A 37 2.79 14.71 -17.53
N ARG A 38 3.29 13.47 -17.56
CA ARG A 38 4.62 13.11 -17.07
C ARG A 38 5.71 13.88 -17.82
N SER A 39 5.61 13.96 -19.14
CA SER A 39 6.61 14.63 -19.99
C SER A 39 6.63 16.14 -19.75
N GLU A 40 5.48 16.80 -19.73
CA GLU A 40 5.37 18.25 -19.49
C GLU A 40 5.88 18.63 -18.11
N PHE A 41 5.57 17.81 -17.10
CA PHE A 41 6.01 18.07 -15.76
C PHE A 41 7.52 17.83 -15.58
N GLN A 42 8.10 16.81 -16.21
CA GLN A 42 9.55 16.59 -16.17
C GLN A 42 10.31 17.76 -16.77
N VAL A 43 9.78 18.38 -17.83
CA VAL A 43 10.35 19.61 -18.40
C VAL A 43 10.29 20.76 -17.40
N LYS A 44 9.17 20.89 -16.67
CA LYS A 44 8.97 21.98 -15.69
C LYS A 44 9.76 21.77 -14.39
N TYR A 45 10.03 20.54 -13.99
CA TYR A 45 10.72 20.19 -12.74
C TYR A 45 11.78 19.09 -12.95
N PRO A 46 12.85 19.39 -13.71
CA PRO A 46 13.87 18.40 -14.08
C PRO A 46 14.65 17.81 -12.89
N GLN A 47 14.63 18.48 -11.75
CA GLN A 47 15.28 18.05 -10.51
C GLN A 47 14.54 16.91 -9.77
N ILE A 48 13.28 16.63 -10.12
CA ILE A 48 12.50 15.59 -9.46
C ILE A 48 12.86 14.22 -10.05
N SER A 49 13.22 13.29 -9.17
CA SER A 49 13.48 11.89 -9.54
C SER A 49 12.21 11.20 -10.00
N MET A 50 12.33 10.41 -11.08
CA MET A 50 11.21 9.67 -11.69
C MET A 50 11.26 8.17 -11.39
N ASN A 51 12.02 7.78 -10.37
CA ASN A 51 12.18 6.37 -9.95
C ASN A 51 10.97 5.83 -9.18
N GLN A 52 10.07 6.70 -8.73
CA GLN A 52 8.75 6.34 -8.20
C GLN A 52 7.64 6.97 -9.06
N PRO A 53 6.40 6.43 -9.02
CA PRO A 53 5.28 6.99 -9.77
C PRO A 53 5.09 8.46 -9.46
N PHE A 54 5.26 9.27 -10.50
CA PHE A 54 5.13 10.72 -10.45
C PHE A 54 3.67 11.15 -10.22
N ILE A 55 2.74 10.46 -10.89
CA ILE A 55 1.31 10.52 -10.67
C ILE A 55 0.96 9.35 -9.75
N SER A 56 0.60 9.66 -8.50
CA SER A 56 0.26 8.63 -7.51
C SER A 56 -1.24 8.32 -7.47
N MET A 57 -2.08 9.27 -7.90
CA MET A 57 -3.53 9.09 -8.01
C MET A 57 -4.04 9.71 -9.31
N ASP A 58 -4.64 8.89 -10.16
CA ASP A 58 -5.48 9.32 -11.29
C ASP A 58 -6.93 9.18 -10.85
N PHE A 59 -7.61 10.30 -10.61
CA PHE A 59 -9.00 10.27 -10.13
C PHE A 59 -9.99 9.79 -11.20
N GLY A 60 -9.56 9.63 -12.46
CA GLY A 60 -10.30 8.94 -13.52
C GLY A 60 -10.07 7.43 -13.56
N ASP A 61 -9.16 6.88 -12.75
CA ASP A 61 -8.95 5.44 -12.63
C ASP A 61 -10.09 4.80 -11.84
N GLY A 62 -10.79 3.85 -12.47
CA GLY A 62 -11.96 3.20 -11.88
C GLY A 62 -11.65 2.43 -10.60
N GLN A 63 -10.43 1.90 -10.44
CA GLN A 63 -10.06 1.15 -9.24
C GLN A 63 -9.72 2.08 -8.08
N LEU A 64 -9.00 3.16 -8.33
CA LEU A 64 -8.81 4.19 -7.32
C LEU A 64 -10.16 4.74 -6.86
N ALA A 65 -11.05 5.09 -7.80
CA ALA A 65 -12.39 5.58 -7.49
C ALA A 65 -13.20 4.57 -6.66
N SER A 66 -13.15 3.28 -7.04
CA SER A 66 -13.78 2.20 -6.29
C SER A 66 -13.23 2.07 -4.87
N LEU A 67 -11.90 2.14 -4.71
CA LEU A 67 -11.26 2.05 -3.40
C LEU A 67 -11.65 3.22 -2.51
N MET A 68 -11.60 4.46 -3.03
CA MET A 68 -11.96 5.69 -2.31
C MET A 68 -13.43 5.75 -1.89
N THR A 69 -14.32 5.12 -2.66
CA THR A 69 -15.76 5.05 -2.36
C THR A 69 -16.16 3.83 -1.55
N SER A 70 -15.22 2.95 -1.20
CA SER A 70 -15.51 1.67 -0.55
C SER A 70 -15.94 1.76 0.92
N GLY A 71 -15.91 2.95 1.52
CA GLY A 71 -16.23 3.17 2.94
C GLY A 71 -15.14 2.67 3.92
N ARG A 72 -13.99 2.23 3.40
CA ARG A 72 -12.85 1.83 4.21
C ARG A 72 -12.17 3.04 4.86
N LEU A 73 -11.54 2.78 6.01
CA LEU A 73 -10.63 3.74 6.62
C LEU A 73 -9.31 3.78 5.85
N PHE A 74 -8.69 4.94 5.80
CA PHE A 74 -7.38 5.16 5.19
C PHE A 74 -6.42 5.69 6.23
N ASP A 75 -5.14 5.34 6.08
CA ASP A 75 -4.04 5.90 6.86
C ASP A 75 -4.31 5.94 8.37
N VAL A 76 -4.85 4.87 8.92
CA VAL A 76 -5.33 4.80 10.32
C VAL A 76 -4.24 5.06 11.37
N HIS A 77 -2.98 5.03 10.95
CA HIS A 77 -1.83 5.42 11.76
C HIS A 77 -1.68 6.95 11.95
N LYS A 78 -2.26 7.77 11.07
CA LYS A 78 -2.14 9.23 11.14
C LYS A 78 -2.83 9.76 12.40
N GLY A 79 -2.09 10.55 13.17
CA GLY A 79 -2.55 11.14 14.43
C GLY A 79 -2.21 10.31 15.68
N LEU A 80 -1.56 9.15 15.52
CA LEU A 80 -0.98 8.43 16.67
C LEU A 80 0.28 9.17 17.16
N SER A 81 0.35 9.46 18.46
CA SER A 81 1.54 10.05 19.07
C SER A 81 2.66 9.01 19.19
N SER A 82 3.90 9.50 19.25
CA SER A 82 5.03 8.68 19.69
C SER A 82 4.73 8.08 21.07
N ARG A 83 5.13 6.82 21.24
CA ARG A 83 4.98 6.04 22.47
C ARG A 83 6.33 5.70 23.10
N VAL A 84 7.42 6.09 22.44
CA VAL A 84 8.79 5.96 22.95
C VAL A 84 9.28 7.36 23.33
N GLU A 85 9.74 7.54 24.57
CA GLU A 85 10.30 8.83 25.02
C GLU A 85 11.50 9.20 24.16
N ASP A 86 11.53 10.44 23.64
CA ASP A 86 12.52 10.92 22.66
C ASP A 86 12.70 9.99 21.43
N GLY A 87 11.64 9.24 21.10
CA GLY A 87 11.61 8.32 19.96
C GLY A 87 11.43 9.02 18.62
N GLN A 88 12.13 8.52 17.61
CA GLN A 88 11.94 8.91 16.22
C GLN A 88 10.99 7.92 15.54
N GLN A 89 9.85 8.42 15.07
CA GLN A 89 8.95 7.66 14.23
C GLN A 89 9.43 7.63 12.77
N THR A 90 9.62 6.44 12.23
CA THR A 90 9.80 6.19 10.80
C THR A 90 8.62 5.38 10.31
N LEU A 91 7.80 5.97 9.45
CA LEU A 91 6.47 5.46 9.09
C LEU A 91 6.40 5.10 7.60
N VAL A 92 5.37 4.35 7.23
CA VAL A 92 4.93 4.16 5.84
C VAL A 92 4.83 5.51 5.11
N ASP A 93 5.35 5.56 3.89
CA ASP A 93 5.26 6.74 3.01
C ASP A 93 4.17 6.51 1.96
N GLY A 94 3.19 7.38 1.93
CA GLY A 94 2.03 7.30 1.06
C GLY A 94 0.74 6.89 1.78
N HIS A 95 -0.24 6.48 0.97
CA HIS A 95 -1.60 6.19 1.39
C HIS A 95 -1.91 4.70 1.27
N TYR A 96 -2.70 4.17 2.19
CA TYR A 96 -3.23 2.80 2.14
C TYR A 96 -4.65 2.75 2.70
N ALA A 97 -5.42 1.74 2.28
CA ALA A 97 -6.70 1.40 2.89
C ALA A 97 -6.54 0.31 3.94
N TYR A 98 -7.30 0.42 5.04
CA TYR A 98 -7.27 -0.55 6.13
C TYR A 98 -8.21 -1.72 5.85
N TYR A 99 -7.63 -2.88 5.53
CA TYR A 99 -8.34 -4.13 5.35
C TYR A 99 -8.31 -4.94 6.65
N HIS A 100 -9.48 -5.41 7.08
CA HIS A 100 -9.65 -6.18 8.30
C HIS A 100 -10.78 -7.21 8.14
N TYR A 101 -10.95 -8.06 9.16
CA TYR A 101 -11.97 -9.11 9.17
C TYR A 101 -13.38 -8.57 8.94
N MET A 102 -14.26 -9.42 8.40
CA MET A 102 -15.68 -9.13 8.18
C MET A 102 -15.96 -8.06 7.12
N GLN A 103 -14.95 -7.60 6.39
CA GLN A 103 -15.15 -6.77 5.21
C GLN A 103 -15.61 -7.63 4.02
N ASP A 104 -16.18 -6.97 3.00
CA ASP A 104 -16.61 -7.59 1.74
C ASP A 104 -17.70 -8.67 1.92
N ASN A 105 -18.48 -8.57 3.01
CA ASN A 105 -19.50 -9.54 3.38
C ASN A 105 -18.94 -10.98 3.47
N PHE A 106 -17.72 -11.11 4.00
CA PHE A 106 -17.01 -12.38 4.07
C PHE A 106 -16.50 -12.66 5.49
N ASP A 107 -16.90 -13.80 6.06
CA ASP A 107 -16.44 -14.26 7.38
C ASP A 107 -15.10 -14.98 7.25
N ASP A 108 -14.05 -14.20 7.45
CA ASP A 108 -12.67 -14.65 7.51
C ASP A 108 -12.08 -14.66 8.92
N ASN A 109 -12.94 -14.70 9.95
CA ASN A 109 -12.49 -14.70 11.34
C ASN A 109 -11.53 -15.85 11.62
N MET A 110 -10.44 -15.56 12.34
CA MET A 110 -9.42 -16.53 12.76
C MET A 110 -8.53 -17.13 11.68
N TRP A 111 -8.76 -16.86 10.38
CA TRP A 111 -7.93 -17.43 9.30
C TRP A 111 -7.53 -16.44 8.20
N GLY A 112 -8.22 -15.29 8.11
CA GLY A 112 -7.98 -14.29 7.07
C GLY A 112 -6.85 -13.31 7.33
N CYS A 113 -6.13 -13.37 8.46
CA CYS A 113 -5.27 -12.26 8.91
C CYS A 113 -4.23 -11.87 7.85
N ALA A 114 -3.53 -12.84 7.29
CA ALA A 114 -2.53 -12.61 6.25
C ALA A 114 -3.16 -12.17 4.92
N TYR A 115 -4.38 -12.63 4.60
CA TYR A 115 -5.14 -12.15 3.44
C TYR A 115 -5.45 -10.66 3.58
N ARG A 116 -5.96 -10.22 4.74
CA ARG A 116 -6.28 -8.81 4.99
C ARG A 116 -5.03 -7.93 5.03
N SER A 117 -3.93 -8.43 5.60
CA SER A 117 -2.64 -7.74 5.52
C SER A 117 -2.19 -7.55 4.07
N LEU A 118 -2.21 -8.61 3.26
CA LEU A 118 -1.91 -8.54 1.83
C LEU A 118 -2.83 -7.55 1.10
N GLN A 119 -4.12 -7.51 1.41
CA GLN A 119 -5.05 -6.54 0.81
C GLN A 119 -4.69 -5.09 1.15
N THR A 120 -4.25 -4.81 2.38
CA THR A 120 -3.70 -3.49 2.74
C THR A 120 -2.43 -3.19 1.95
N LEU A 121 -1.51 -4.15 1.79
CA LEU A 121 -0.31 -3.98 0.95
C LEU A 121 -0.69 -3.66 -0.51
N CYS A 122 -1.59 -4.42 -1.12
CA CYS A 122 -2.07 -4.17 -2.49
C CYS A 122 -2.72 -2.79 -2.63
N SER A 123 -3.47 -2.34 -1.62
CA SER A 123 -4.10 -1.02 -1.63
C SER A 123 -3.07 0.12 -1.68
N TRP A 124 -1.92 -0.06 -1.03
CA TRP A 124 -0.82 0.91 -1.07
C TRP A 124 -0.29 1.05 -2.50
N PHE A 125 -0.04 -0.07 -3.20
CA PHE A 125 0.41 -0.03 -4.59
C PHE A 125 -0.57 0.68 -5.53
N ILE A 126 -1.88 0.52 -5.31
CA ILE A 126 -2.92 1.24 -6.08
C ILE A 126 -2.85 2.74 -5.78
N LEU A 127 -2.84 3.12 -4.50
CA LEU A 127 -2.86 4.51 -4.06
C LEU A 127 -1.56 5.27 -4.30
N GLN A 128 -0.47 4.55 -4.58
CA GLN A 128 0.81 5.10 -5.00
C GLN A 128 0.96 5.11 -6.53
N GLY A 129 -0.01 4.60 -7.30
CA GLY A 129 0.01 4.63 -8.75
C GLY A 129 0.92 3.57 -9.39
N TYR A 130 1.34 2.54 -8.65
CA TYR A 130 2.13 1.42 -9.19
C TYR A 130 1.28 0.42 -9.97
N THR A 131 -0.02 0.34 -9.70
CA THR A 131 -0.90 -0.61 -10.37
C THR A 131 -2.33 -0.08 -10.52
N THR A 132 -3.00 -0.55 -11.56
CA THR A 132 -4.44 -0.39 -11.78
C THR A 132 -5.20 -1.72 -11.58
N LYS A 133 -4.51 -2.76 -11.08
CA LYS A 133 -5.16 -4.02 -10.70
C LYS A 133 -5.98 -3.80 -9.41
N PRO A 134 -7.18 -4.40 -9.29
CA PRO A 134 -7.96 -4.31 -8.06
C PRO A 134 -7.25 -5.02 -6.90
N VAL A 135 -7.70 -4.75 -5.67
CA VAL A 135 -7.28 -5.54 -4.51
C VAL A 135 -7.89 -6.96 -4.61
N PRO A 136 -7.08 -8.04 -4.57
CA PRO A 136 -7.59 -9.38 -4.80
C PRO A 136 -8.42 -9.90 -3.60
N LYS A 137 -9.46 -10.66 -3.89
CA LYS A 137 -10.30 -11.39 -2.93
C LYS A 137 -9.57 -12.65 -2.43
N HIS A 138 -10.02 -13.23 -1.33
CA HIS A 138 -9.45 -14.47 -0.77
C HIS A 138 -9.38 -15.60 -1.81
N SER A 139 -10.43 -15.79 -2.60
CA SER A 139 -10.47 -16.82 -3.64
C SER A 139 -9.47 -16.57 -4.76
N GLU A 140 -9.23 -15.30 -5.13
CA GLU A 140 -8.24 -14.93 -6.16
C GLU A 140 -6.82 -15.15 -5.63
N ILE A 141 -6.57 -14.76 -4.37
CA ILE A 141 -5.30 -15.05 -3.68
C ILE A 141 -5.05 -16.56 -3.63
N GLN A 142 -6.06 -17.36 -3.28
CA GLN A 142 -5.96 -18.81 -3.27
C GLN A 142 -5.73 -19.39 -4.66
N GLN A 143 -6.40 -18.85 -5.68
CA GLN A 143 -6.23 -19.29 -7.07
C GLN A 143 -4.80 -19.03 -7.55
N ILE A 144 -4.24 -17.85 -7.27
CA ILE A 144 -2.85 -17.51 -7.63
C ILE A 144 -1.87 -18.53 -7.03
N LEU A 145 -2.05 -18.89 -5.76
CA LEU A 145 -1.19 -19.88 -5.09
C LEU A 145 -1.34 -21.31 -5.67
N ILE A 146 -2.51 -21.63 -6.23
CA ILE A 146 -2.72 -22.89 -6.96
C ILE A 146 -2.07 -22.84 -8.34
N ASP A 147 -2.19 -21.71 -9.04
CA ASP A 147 -1.69 -21.55 -10.41
C ASP A 147 -0.16 -21.63 -10.48
N ILE A 148 0.53 -21.21 -9.42
CA ILE A 148 1.99 -21.34 -9.29
C ILE A 148 2.43 -22.66 -8.65
N GLU A 149 1.50 -23.60 -8.45
CA GLU A 149 1.74 -24.93 -7.88
C GLU A 149 2.25 -24.94 -6.42
N ASP A 150 2.12 -23.84 -5.67
CA ASP A 150 2.43 -23.79 -4.23
C ASP A 150 1.36 -24.51 -3.39
N LYS A 151 0.10 -24.48 -3.83
CA LYS A 151 -1.04 -25.08 -3.13
C LYS A 151 -1.81 -26.06 -4.01
N PRO A 152 -2.38 -27.15 -3.43
CA PRO A 152 -3.21 -28.08 -4.18
C PRO A 152 -4.57 -27.45 -4.52
N LYS A 153 -5.23 -27.92 -5.60
CA LYS A 153 -6.54 -27.40 -6.05
C LYS A 153 -7.62 -27.30 -4.96
N LYS A 154 -7.59 -28.19 -3.96
CA LYS A 154 -8.51 -28.19 -2.80
C LYS A 154 -8.35 -26.96 -1.88
N PHE A 155 -7.31 -26.16 -2.08
CA PHE A 155 -7.05 -24.94 -1.32
C PHE A 155 -8.02 -23.81 -1.70
N LEU A 156 -8.57 -23.83 -2.92
CA LEU A 156 -9.54 -22.85 -3.39
C LEU A 156 -10.81 -22.90 -2.55
N ASN A 157 -11.28 -21.73 -2.11
CA ASN A 157 -12.41 -21.53 -1.21
C ASN A 157 -12.26 -22.24 0.16
N SER A 158 -11.05 -22.67 0.52
CA SER A 158 -10.79 -23.18 1.86
C SER A 158 -10.69 -22.04 2.87
N ARG A 159 -10.70 -22.38 4.17
CA ARG A 159 -10.44 -21.47 5.28
C ARG A 159 -9.01 -21.61 5.82
N GLN A 160 -8.08 -22.03 4.97
CA GLN A 160 -6.71 -22.22 5.38
C GLN A 160 -5.97 -20.88 5.41
N TRP A 161 -5.25 -20.62 6.50
CA TRP A 161 -4.25 -19.57 6.64
C TRP A 161 -3.14 -19.64 5.58
N ILE A 162 -2.54 -18.48 5.32
CA ILE A 162 -1.31 -18.31 4.54
C ILE A 162 -0.27 -17.55 5.39
N GLY A 163 1.02 -17.70 5.07
CA GLY A 163 2.11 -17.02 5.75
C GLY A 163 2.79 -15.96 4.89
N SER A 164 3.89 -15.40 5.41
CA SER A 164 4.66 -14.35 4.72
C SER A 164 5.26 -14.81 3.38
N MET A 165 5.57 -16.10 3.24
CA MET A 165 6.04 -16.67 1.97
C MET A 165 4.95 -16.63 0.91
N GLU A 166 3.76 -17.14 1.20
CA GLU A 166 2.63 -17.10 0.27
C GLU A 166 2.22 -15.67 -0.07
N VAL A 167 2.23 -14.75 0.91
CA VAL A 167 2.01 -13.31 0.66
C VAL A 167 3.02 -12.78 -0.36
N SER A 168 4.31 -13.12 -0.23
CA SER A 168 5.34 -12.71 -1.20
C SER A 168 5.12 -13.31 -2.59
N PHE A 169 4.70 -14.58 -2.67
CA PHE A 169 4.41 -15.22 -3.94
C PHE A 169 3.24 -14.56 -4.65
N VAL A 170 2.20 -14.17 -3.92
CA VAL A 170 1.05 -13.48 -4.50
C VAL A 170 1.45 -12.08 -4.95
N LEU A 171 2.23 -11.32 -4.18
CA LEU A 171 2.73 -10.00 -4.62
C LEU A 171 3.58 -10.11 -5.89
N GLN A 172 4.47 -11.10 -5.97
CA GLN A 172 5.28 -11.35 -7.17
C GLN A 172 4.40 -11.68 -8.39
N ASN A 173 3.49 -12.63 -8.27
CA ASN A 173 2.74 -13.12 -9.43
C ASN A 173 1.55 -12.22 -9.81
N TYR A 174 1.02 -11.46 -8.85
CA TYR A 174 -0.11 -10.57 -9.08
C TYR A 174 0.32 -9.16 -9.46
N LEU A 175 1.35 -8.61 -8.82
CA LEU A 175 1.78 -7.22 -9.01
C LEU A 175 3.18 -7.07 -9.60
N ASP A 176 3.90 -8.16 -9.85
CA ASP A 176 5.31 -8.14 -10.28
C ASP A 176 6.23 -7.44 -9.26
N VAL A 177 5.97 -7.68 -7.97
CA VAL A 177 6.70 -7.09 -6.85
C VAL A 177 7.61 -8.12 -6.18
N GLU A 178 8.92 -7.91 -6.27
CA GLU A 178 9.90 -8.67 -5.51
C GLU A 178 9.88 -8.28 -4.03
N CYS A 179 9.90 -9.28 -3.15
CA CYS A 179 9.81 -9.09 -1.71
C CYS A 179 11.07 -9.58 -0.99
N LYS A 180 11.55 -8.82 0.00
CA LYS A 180 12.58 -9.27 0.94
C LYS A 180 11.92 -9.91 2.17
N ILE A 181 12.25 -11.17 2.47
CA ILE A 181 11.82 -11.84 3.69
C ILE A 181 12.90 -11.74 4.77
N ILE A 182 12.58 -11.04 5.86
CA ILE A 182 13.42 -10.98 7.06
C ILE A 182 12.94 -12.05 8.04
N ARG A 183 13.82 -12.99 8.39
CA ARG A 183 13.52 -14.06 9.36
C ARG A 183 13.99 -13.66 10.75
N VAL A 184 13.17 -13.98 11.74
CA VAL A 184 13.43 -13.70 13.15
C VAL A 184 13.07 -14.97 13.92
N GLU A 185 13.95 -15.44 14.80
CA GLU A 185 13.77 -16.72 15.49
C GLU A 185 12.74 -16.62 16.61
N ARG A 186 12.75 -15.50 17.35
CA ARG A 186 11.82 -15.22 18.45
C ARG A 186 11.24 -13.83 18.30
N GLY A 187 10.01 -13.64 18.77
CA GLY A 187 9.37 -12.31 18.75
C GLY A 187 10.16 -11.23 19.51
N ALA A 188 10.94 -11.63 20.54
CA ALA A 188 11.81 -10.72 21.27
C ALA A 188 12.97 -10.17 20.41
N ASP A 189 13.43 -10.94 19.41
CA ASP A 189 14.55 -10.55 18.56
C ASP A 189 14.11 -9.59 17.44
N MET A 190 12.82 -9.25 17.35
CA MET A 190 12.30 -8.22 16.43
C MET A 190 12.96 -6.86 16.67
N ILE A 191 13.35 -6.58 17.92
CA ILE A 191 14.01 -5.32 18.30
C ILE A 191 15.37 -5.20 17.58
N GLU A 192 16.07 -6.31 17.34
CA GLU A 192 17.34 -6.32 16.61
C GLU A 192 17.18 -5.93 15.14
N ARG A 193 15.95 -6.01 14.61
CA ARG A 193 15.59 -5.67 13.23
C ARG A 193 15.03 -4.26 13.07
N VAL A 194 14.86 -3.49 14.14
CA VAL A 194 14.28 -2.13 14.11
C VAL A 194 14.98 -1.23 13.11
N ARG A 195 16.33 -1.20 13.11
CA ARG A 195 17.11 -0.40 12.15
C ARG A 195 16.90 -0.83 10.70
N GLU A 196 16.71 -2.14 10.47
CA GLU A 196 16.40 -2.69 9.14
C GLU A 196 15.01 -2.25 8.68
N LEU A 197 14.01 -2.26 9.58
CA LEU A 197 12.66 -1.76 9.31
C LEU A 197 12.64 -0.24 9.05
N MET A 198 13.38 0.55 9.84
CA MET A 198 13.54 1.99 9.59
C MET A 198 14.17 2.25 8.23
N SER A 199 15.20 1.46 7.85
CA SER A 199 15.79 1.56 6.51
C SER A 199 14.79 1.19 5.41
N HIS A 200 13.88 0.25 5.64
CA HIS A 200 12.81 -0.09 4.68
C HIS A 200 11.84 1.08 4.50
N PHE A 201 11.31 1.63 5.60
CA PHE A 201 10.37 2.75 5.52
C PHE A 201 10.99 4.01 4.89
N ASN A 202 12.27 4.29 5.14
CA ASN A 202 12.94 5.44 4.53
C ASN A 202 13.24 5.27 3.02
N LYS A 203 13.41 4.03 2.54
CA LYS A 203 13.78 3.75 1.14
C LYS A 203 12.60 3.34 0.27
N GLU A 204 11.84 2.37 0.75
CA GLU A 204 10.72 1.76 0.02
C GLU A 204 9.39 2.39 0.44
N GLY A 205 9.23 2.69 1.73
CA GLY A 205 8.03 3.36 2.26
C GLY A 205 6.77 2.49 2.30
N SER A 206 6.83 1.23 1.85
CA SER A 206 5.66 0.35 1.81
C SER A 206 5.34 -0.26 3.19
N PRO A 207 4.07 -0.58 3.48
CA PRO A 207 3.69 -1.31 4.69
C PRO A 207 4.27 -2.73 4.69
N ILE A 208 4.57 -3.27 5.88
CA ILE A 208 5.24 -4.57 6.03
C ILE A 208 4.27 -5.58 6.65
N MET A 209 4.05 -6.72 6.01
CA MET A 209 3.35 -7.83 6.65
C MET A 209 4.30 -8.60 7.58
N ILE A 210 3.86 -8.87 8.80
CA ILE A 210 4.54 -9.76 9.75
C ILE A 210 3.67 -10.97 10.06
N GLY A 211 4.24 -12.17 9.96
CA GLY A 211 3.59 -13.44 10.29
C GLY A 211 4.29 -14.14 11.45
N GLY A 212 3.52 -14.67 12.40
CA GLY A 212 4.02 -15.45 13.54
C GLY A 212 3.04 -16.55 13.91
N GLY A 213 3.34 -17.79 13.50
CA GLY A 213 2.35 -18.87 13.57
C GLY A 213 1.08 -18.47 12.80
N VAL A 214 -0.09 -18.76 13.37
CA VAL A 214 -1.41 -18.52 12.74
C VAL A 214 -1.86 -17.06 12.71
N LEU A 215 -1.00 -16.14 13.14
CA LEU A 215 -1.32 -14.73 13.25
C LEU A 215 -0.48 -13.91 12.27
N ALA A 216 -1.12 -12.87 11.72
CA ALA A 216 -0.49 -11.89 10.86
C ALA A 216 -0.93 -10.48 11.25
N HIS A 217 -0.01 -9.54 11.14
CA HIS A 217 -0.25 -8.11 11.33
C HIS A 217 0.42 -7.33 10.20
N THR A 218 0.08 -6.05 10.09
CA THR A 218 0.72 -5.11 9.17
C THR A 218 1.44 -4.05 10.00
N ILE A 219 2.75 -3.98 9.88
CA ILE A 219 3.59 -2.94 10.47
C ILE A 219 3.56 -1.72 9.53
N LEU A 220 3.21 -0.59 10.11
CA LEU A 220 3.03 0.70 9.44
C LEU A 220 4.11 1.70 9.82
N GLY A 221 4.96 1.35 10.79
CA GLY A 221 6.10 2.16 11.18
C GLY A 221 6.84 1.59 12.37
N VAL A 222 7.91 2.30 12.73
CA VAL A 222 8.68 2.04 13.95
C VAL A 222 8.89 3.35 14.68
N ASP A 223 8.73 3.32 15.99
CA ASP A 223 9.13 4.38 16.91
C ASP A 223 10.38 3.91 17.65
N PHE A 224 11.50 4.64 17.55
CA PHE A 224 12.80 4.18 18.04
C PHE A 224 13.61 5.30 18.68
N ASN A 225 14.09 5.07 19.90
CA ASN A 225 15.07 5.94 20.54
C ASN A 225 16.48 5.37 20.34
N GLU A 226 17.33 6.07 19.58
CA GLU A 226 18.69 5.62 19.29
C GLU A 226 19.60 5.58 20.53
N SER A 227 19.33 6.41 21.53
CA SER A 227 20.15 6.54 22.74
C SER A 227 19.85 5.43 23.76
N THR A 228 18.58 5.06 23.93
CA THR A 228 18.17 4.02 24.89
C THR A 228 18.04 2.64 24.26
N GLY A 229 17.78 2.57 22.94
CA GLY A 229 17.44 1.34 22.24
C GLY A 229 15.96 0.95 22.37
N ASP A 230 15.15 1.74 23.07
CA ASP A 230 13.71 1.49 23.20
C ASP A 230 13.02 1.61 21.85
N SER A 231 12.12 0.68 21.58
CA SER A 231 11.42 0.61 20.30
C SER A 231 9.98 0.15 20.44
N MET A 232 9.15 0.61 19.51
CA MET A 232 7.78 0.14 19.34
C MET A 232 7.44 0.01 17.85
N LEU A 233 6.76 -1.08 17.49
CA LEU A 233 6.20 -1.26 16.16
C LEU A 233 4.78 -0.68 16.12
N LEU A 234 4.46 0.03 15.04
CA LEU A 234 3.13 0.58 14.76
C LEU A 234 2.36 -0.32 13.81
#